data_AF-A0A9P5W615-F1
#
_entry.id   AF-A0A9P5W615-F1
#
_cell.length_a   1.000
_cell.length_b   1.000
_cell.length_c   1.000
_cell.angle_alpha   90.00
_cell.angle_beta   90.00
_cell.angle_gamma   90.00
#
_symmetry.space_group_name_H-M   'P 1'
#
loop_
_entity.id
_entity.type
_entity.pdbx_description
1 polymer ?
#
loop_
_entity_poly.entity_id
_entity_poly.type
_entity_poly.pdbx_seq_one_letter_code
_entity_poly.pdbx_strand_id
1 'polypeptide(L)'
;MYQQYQQQQQQPHHQAHGGQPNGSTQNQEAVDPIVARQLYRNELATLTFNSKPIITSLTIAAGDNVSVSKVIVQTIEERLRTAPPNQKLPTLYLIDSIIKNVAGPYVHLFARSIVNLFLDAYATVDSATRTSFEKVLGTWPTWSTPLFSRDVITRIERGIQSIRQQRQQQQQQPPPQQQPPFQPPSMHVNPHFTEHPREPPFNAQDPRQMGDLISVIPCTLSAITKSPGHFLANQPPKTAVSLHQIAWEGEV
;
A
#
# COMPACT_ATOMS: atom_id res chain seq x y z
N MET A 1 -32.93 23.31 -27.93
CA MET A 1 -33.18 22.62 -26.65
C MET A 1 -32.74 23.45 -25.44
N TYR A 2 -31.44 23.63 -25.14
CA TYR A 2 -31.00 24.31 -23.90
C TYR A 2 -31.44 25.78 -23.72
N GLN A 3 -31.77 26.48 -24.81
CA GLN A 3 -32.01 27.93 -24.79
C GLN A 3 -33.41 28.34 -24.29
N GLN A 4 -34.37 27.41 -24.19
CA GLN A 4 -35.77 27.72 -23.83
C GLN A 4 -36.01 27.80 -22.31
N TYR A 5 -35.10 27.25 -21.49
CA TYR A 5 -35.28 27.16 -20.03
C TYR A 5 -34.95 28.45 -19.26
N GLN A 6 -34.28 29.43 -19.86
CA GLN A 6 -33.92 30.69 -19.17
C GLN A 6 -34.98 31.80 -19.27
N GLN A 7 -35.99 31.67 -20.13
CA GLN A 7 -36.92 32.77 -20.42
C GLN A 7 -38.12 32.87 -19.44
N GLN A 8 -38.26 31.95 -18.47
CA GLN A 8 -39.47 31.79 -17.67
C GLN A 8 -39.38 32.38 -16.23
N GLN A 9 -38.50 33.34 -15.97
CA GLN A 9 -38.32 33.96 -14.62
C GLN A 9 -38.53 35.49 -14.57
N GLN A 10 -39.54 35.97 -15.29
CA GLN A 10 -40.11 37.33 -15.20
C GLN A 10 -41.63 37.16 -15.43
N GLN A 11 -42.58 37.75 -14.70
CA GLN A 11 -42.62 38.96 -13.83
C GLN A 11 -43.68 38.77 -12.67
N PRO A 12 -44.19 39.77 -11.89
CA PRO A 12 -44.42 39.57 -10.44
C PRO A 12 -45.86 39.84 -9.87
N HIS A 13 -45.95 39.91 -8.53
CA HIS A 13 -47.08 40.23 -7.63
C HIS A 13 -48.10 39.11 -7.31
N HIS A 14 -48.36 38.89 -6.00
CA HIS A 14 -49.56 39.40 -5.31
C HIS A 14 -49.44 39.31 -3.76
N GLN A 15 -50.46 39.81 -3.03
CA GLN A 15 -50.39 40.23 -1.62
C GLN A 15 -50.57 39.10 -0.58
N ALA A 16 -50.00 39.32 0.61
CA ALA A 16 -50.02 38.51 1.82
C ALA A 16 -51.33 37.78 2.22
N HIS A 17 -51.16 36.59 2.81
CA HIS A 17 -51.93 36.12 3.97
C HIS A 17 -51.02 35.36 4.95
N GLY A 18 -51.32 35.47 6.26
CA GLY A 18 -50.50 34.89 7.32
C GLY A 18 -50.89 33.44 7.63
N GLY A 19 -49.89 32.57 7.75
CA GLY A 19 -50.06 31.20 8.23
C GLY A 19 -48.69 30.54 8.42
N GLN A 20 -48.43 30.01 9.61
CA GLN A 20 -47.21 29.24 9.88
C GLN A 20 -47.42 27.78 9.45
N PRO A 21 -46.67 27.25 8.47
CA PRO A 21 -46.30 25.85 8.47
C PRO A 21 -45.12 25.66 9.44
N ASN A 22 -45.19 24.65 10.31
CA ASN A 22 -44.04 24.21 11.08
C ASN A 22 -43.08 23.44 10.15
N GLY A 23 -42.37 24.18 9.29
CA GLY A 23 -41.35 23.64 8.42
C GLY A 23 -40.16 23.20 9.27
N SER A 24 -40.11 21.92 9.61
CA SER A 24 -38.98 21.34 10.34
C SER A 24 -37.71 21.41 9.48
N THR A 25 -36.92 22.46 9.68
CA THR A 25 -35.53 22.50 9.23
C THR A 25 -34.82 21.32 9.88
N GLN A 26 -34.67 20.22 9.15
CA GLN A 26 -33.77 19.15 9.53
C GLN A 26 -32.35 19.71 9.39
N ASN A 27 -31.87 20.30 10.48
CA ASN A 27 -30.47 20.63 10.65
C ASN A 27 -29.68 19.36 10.32
N GLN A 28 -28.71 19.47 9.41
CA GLN A 28 -27.66 18.46 9.31
C GLN A 28 -26.84 18.56 10.58
N GLU A 29 -27.24 17.78 11.59
CA GLU A 29 -26.68 17.83 12.92
C GLU A 29 -25.18 17.53 12.84
N ALA A 30 -24.36 18.48 13.30
CA ALA A 30 -22.92 18.42 13.08
C ALA A 30 -22.33 17.26 13.88
N VAL A 31 -21.99 16.18 13.16
CA VAL A 31 -21.54 14.91 13.75
C VAL A 31 -20.45 15.14 14.78
N ASP A 32 -20.68 14.63 15.99
CA ASP A 32 -19.78 14.82 17.12
C ASP A 32 -18.35 14.34 16.78
N PRO A 33 -17.31 15.18 16.95
CA PRO A 33 -15.95 14.84 16.56
C PRO A 33 -15.34 13.64 17.30
N ILE A 34 -15.82 13.30 18.50
CA ILE A 34 -15.37 12.15 19.29
C ILE A 34 -16.07 10.88 18.78
N VAL A 35 -17.37 10.94 18.50
CA VAL A 35 -18.13 9.83 17.89
C VAL A 35 -17.57 9.51 16.50
N ALA A 36 -17.35 10.52 15.66
CA ALA A 36 -16.73 10.36 14.34
C ALA A 36 -15.34 9.72 14.44
N ARG A 37 -14.49 10.15 15.40
CA ARG A 37 -13.18 9.52 15.66
C ARG A 37 -13.34 8.04 15.97
N GLN A 38 -14.25 7.67 16.87
CA GLN A 38 -14.37 6.30 17.34
C GLN A 38 -14.91 5.36 16.25
N LEU A 39 -15.95 5.78 15.51
CA LEU A 39 -16.49 5.00 14.40
C LEU A 39 -15.43 4.79 13.30
N TYR A 40 -14.77 5.86 12.86
CA TYR A 40 -13.75 5.79 11.82
C TYR A 40 -12.53 4.96 12.27
N ARG A 41 -12.11 5.07 13.54
CA ARG A 41 -11.03 4.25 14.11
C ARG A 41 -11.40 2.77 14.13
N ASN A 42 -12.62 2.43 14.52
CA ASN A 42 -13.10 1.05 14.60
C ASN A 42 -13.09 0.38 13.21
N GLU A 43 -13.65 1.05 12.20
CA GLU A 43 -13.68 0.53 10.83
C GLU A 43 -12.26 0.47 10.22
N LEU A 44 -11.44 1.51 10.42
CA LEU A 44 -10.04 1.54 9.96
C LEU A 44 -9.14 0.46 10.62
N ALA A 45 -9.51 -0.04 11.79
CA ALA A 45 -8.85 -1.20 12.41
C ALA A 45 -9.14 -2.52 11.67
N THR A 46 -10.28 -2.63 10.98
CA THR A 46 -10.63 -3.81 10.15
C THR A 46 -9.87 -3.87 8.83
N LEU A 47 -9.31 -2.73 8.38
CA LEU A 47 -8.45 -2.65 7.19
C LEU A 47 -7.07 -3.29 7.49
N THR A 48 -7.03 -4.62 7.47
CA THR A 48 -5.87 -5.47 7.79
C THR A 48 -5.18 -6.05 6.54
N PHE A 49 -5.86 -5.99 5.39
CA PHE A 49 -5.37 -6.35 4.06
C PHE A 49 -5.96 -5.37 3.03
N ASN A 50 -5.61 -5.52 1.74
CA ASN A 50 -6.03 -4.61 0.68
C ASN A 50 -7.52 -4.83 0.27
N SER A 51 -8.45 -4.39 1.11
CA SER A 51 -9.88 -4.67 0.98
C SER A 51 -10.62 -3.52 0.30
N LYS A 52 -10.99 -3.70 -0.98
CA LYS A 52 -11.74 -2.68 -1.75
C LYS A 52 -13.04 -2.22 -1.07
N PRO A 53 -13.90 -3.12 -0.52
CA PRO A 53 -15.13 -2.70 0.16
C PRO A 53 -14.87 -1.79 1.37
N ILE A 54 -13.86 -2.11 2.19
CA ILE A 54 -13.51 -1.32 3.39
C ILE A 54 -12.91 0.03 2.98
N ILE A 55 -12.05 0.07 1.96
CA ILE A 55 -11.50 1.34 1.44
C ILE A 55 -12.62 2.22 0.86
N THR A 56 -13.54 1.66 0.08
CA THR A 56 -14.70 2.42 -0.46
C THR A 56 -15.60 2.93 0.65
N SER A 57 -15.92 2.10 1.65
CA SER A 57 -16.73 2.47 2.80
C SER A 57 -16.12 3.64 3.61
N LEU A 58 -14.84 3.52 3.98
CA LEU A 58 -14.08 4.58 4.65
C LEU A 58 -13.92 5.86 3.83
N THR A 59 -13.85 5.77 2.50
CA THR A 59 -13.84 6.93 1.60
C THR A 59 -15.21 7.61 1.52
N ILE A 60 -16.31 6.84 1.47
CA ILE A 60 -17.68 7.38 1.54
C ILE A 60 -17.89 8.08 2.90
N ALA A 61 -17.55 7.43 4.01
CA ALA A 61 -17.63 8.02 5.34
C ALA A 61 -16.81 9.32 5.46
N ALA A 62 -15.63 9.41 4.82
CA ALA A 62 -14.85 10.64 4.75
C ALA A 62 -15.52 11.74 3.89
N GLY A 63 -16.26 11.36 2.85
CA GLY A 63 -17.06 12.25 2.00
C GLY A 63 -18.33 12.78 2.66
N ASP A 64 -18.98 11.99 3.51
CA ASP A 64 -20.15 12.42 4.27
C ASP A 64 -19.77 13.32 5.47
N ASN A 65 -18.57 13.14 6.04
CA ASN A 65 -18.15 13.76 7.30
C ASN A 65 -17.07 14.85 7.11
N VAL A 66 -17.12 15.63 6.02
CA VAL A 66 -16.11 16.66 5.69
C VAL A 66 -15.93 17.72 6.81
N SER A 67 -16.99 18.03 7.56
CA SER A 67 -16.96 18.95 8.72
C SER A 67 -15.92 18.55 9.78
N VAL A 68 -15.73 17.24 9.99
CA VAL A 68 -14.78 16.66 10.96
C VAL A 68 -13.53 16.07 10.27
N SER A 69 -13.28 16.43 9.01
CA SER A 69 -12.12 16.00 8.20
C SER A 69 -10.77 16.05 8.93
N LYS A 70 -10.51 17.07 9.77
CA LYS A 70 -9.31 17.15 10.62
C LYS A 70 -9.11 15.93 11.53
N VAL A 71 -10.19 15.41 12.09
CA VAL A 71 -10.18 14.24 12.99
C VAL A 71 -10.02 12.94 12.22
N ILE A 72 -10.67 12.83 11.06
CA ILE A 72 -10.53 11.70 10.14
C ILE A 72 -9.07 11.59 9.67
N VAL A 73 -8.46 12.70 9.24
CA VAL A 73 -7.02 12.76 8.90
C VAL A 73 -6.16 12.31 10.08
N GLN A 74 -6.32 12.90 11.27
CA GLN A 74 -5.54 12.49 12.46
C GLN A 74 -5.64 10.98 12.75
N THR A 75 -6.82 10.39 12.58
CA THR A 75 -7.08 8.96 12.81
C THR A 75 -6.35 8.09 11.78
N ILE A 76 -6.32 8.52 10.50
CA ILE A 76 -5.58 7.85 9.42
C ILE A 76 -4.06 8.00 9.61
N GLU A 77 -3.58 9.18 10.03
CA GLU A 77 -2.16 9.39 10.32
C GLU A 77 -1.69 8.49 11.48
N GLU A 78 -2.47 8.40 12.56
CA GLU A 78 -2.17 7.55 13.71
C GLU A 78 -2.10 6.07 13.28
N ARG A 79 -3.06 5.62 12.46
CA ARG A 79 -3.05 4.27 11.89
C ARG A 79 -1.80 4.03 11.04
N LEU A 80 -1.47 4.92 10.10
CA LEU A 80 -0.32 4.71 9.20
C LEU A 80 1.01 4.65 9.96
N ARG A 81 1.16 5.44 11.04
CA ARG A 81 2.31 5.38 11.95
C ARG A 81 2.35 4.05 12.73
N THR A 82 1.26 3.70 13.41
CA THR A 82 1.23 2.60 14.39
C THR A 82 0.95 1.21 13.82
N ALA A 83 0.36 1.08 12.63
CA ALA A 83 -0.03 -0.21 12.07
C ALA A 83 1.18 -1.09 11.71
N PRO A 84 1.07 -2.43 11.82
CA PRO A 84 2.06 -3.40 11.33
C PRO A 84 2.44 -3.15 9.86
N PRO A 85 3.68 -3.48 9.43
CA PRO A 85 4.18 -3.15 8.09
C PRO A 85 3.25 -3.56 6.93
N ASN A 86 2.70 -4.77 6.97
CA ASN A 86 1.74 -5.28 5.97
C ASN A 86 0.41 -4.51 5.90
N GLN A 87 0.05 -3.77 6.96
CA GLN A 87 -1.18 -2.96 7.03
C GLN A 87 -0.94 -1.49 6.62
N LYS A 88 0.32 -1.06 6.45
CA LYS A 88 0.65 0.30 6.02
C LYS A 88 0.27 0.57 4.56
N LEU A 89 0.41 -0.41 3.67
CA LEU A 89 0.03 -0.27 2.25
C LEU A 89 -1.50 -0.09 2.04
N PRO A 90 -2.39 -0.94 2.62
CA PRO A 90 -3.83 -0.66 2.62
C PRO A 90 -4.19 0.73 3.18
N THR A 91 -3.50 1.18 4.24
CA THR A 91 -3.72 2.51 4.82
C THR A 91 -3.28 3.63 3.87
N LEU A 92 -2.21 3.44 3.08
CA LEU A 92 -1.80 4.39 2.04
C LEU A 92 -2.82 4.44 0.89
N TYR A 93 -3.36 3.30 0.44
CA TYR A 93 -4.42 3.27 -0.58
C TYR A 93 -5.70 4.00 -0.13
N LEU A 94 -6.02 3.99 1.18
CA LEU A 94 -7.12 4.81 1.70
C LEU A 94 -6.84 6.32 1.59
N ILE A 95 -5.62 6.78 1.93
CA ILE A 95 -5.23 8.19 1.76
C ILE A 95 -5.36 8.61 0.28
N ASP A 96 -4.83 7.79 -0.63
CA ASP A 96 -4.91 8.01 -2.08
C ASP A 96 -6.37 8.06 -2.58
N SER A 97 -7.22 7.15 -2.10
CA SER A 97 -8.65 7.08 -2.42
C SER A 97 -9.43 8.32 -1.93
N ILE A 98 -9.20 8.78 -0.70
CA ILE A 98 -9.84 9.99 -0.16
C ILE A 98 -9.40 11.23 -0.94
N ILE A 99 -8.09 11.36 -1.23
CA ILE A 99 -7.55 12.51 -1.97
C ILE A 99 -8.08 12.55 -3.42
N LYS A 100 -8.21 11.40 -4.09
CA LYS A 100 -8.72 11.32 -5.47
C LYS A 100 -10.24 11.50 -5.58
N ASN A 101 -11.03 10.98 -4.65
CA ASN A 101 -12.50 10.94 -4.76
C ASN A 101 -13.24 11.99 -3.92
N VAL A 102 -12.69 12.41 -2.78
CA VAL A 102 -13.30 13.40 -1.86
C VAL A 102 -12.60 14.76 -1.95
N ALA A 103 -11.27 14.75 -2.13
CA ALA A 103 -10.43 15.94 -2.26
C ALA A 103 -10.70 17.00 -1.17
N GLY A 104 -11.18 18.19 -1.55
CA GLY A 104 -11.57 19.26 -0.62
C GLY A 104 -10.50 19.57 0.45
N PRO A 105 -10.84 19.62 1.75
CA PRO A 105 -9.87 19.93 2.80
C PRO A 105 -8.82 18.82 3.00
N TYR A 106 -9.11 17.57 2.61
CA TYR A 106 -8.21 16.43 2.83
C TYR A 106 -6.88 16.61 2.11
N VAL A 107 -6.88 17.18 0.89
CA VAL A 107 -5.66 17.46 0.11
C VAL A 107 -4.70 18.34 0.90
N HIS A 108 -5.20 19.48 1.42
CA HIS A 108 -4.38 20.44 2.16
C HIS A 108 -4.02 19.96 3.58
N LEU A 109 -4.84 19.11 4.20
CA LEU A 109 -4.53 18.50 5.48
C LEU A 109 -3.39 17.48 5.33
N PHE A 110 -3.50 16.52 4.42
CA PHE A 110 -2.45 15.52 4.17
C PHE A 110 -1.16 16.14 3.61
N ALA A 111 -1.22 17.19 2.78
CA ALA A 111 -0.03 17.84 2.21
C ALA A 111 0.97 18.35 3.27
N ARG A 112 0.51 18.60 4.50
CA ARG A 112 1.34 19.06 5.64
C ARG A 112 2.20 17.94 6.23
N SER A 113 1.74 16.69 6.16
CA SER A 113 2.31 15.54 6.89
C SER A 113 2.74 14.37 6.00
N ILE A 114 2.25 14.30 4.76
CA ILE A 114 2.43 13.16 3.84
C ILE A 114 3.91 12.82 3.58
N VAL A 115 4.81 13.82 3.55
CA VAL A 115 6.25 13.58 3.35
C VAL A 115 6.82 12.69 4.44
N ASN A 116 6.53 13.00 5.71
CA ASN A 116 7.03 12.23 6.84
C ASN A 116 6.29 10.88 6.92
N LEU A 117 4.96 10.90 6.84
CA LEU A 117 4.11 9.70 6.88
C LEU A 117 4.50 8.64 5.84
N PHE A 118 4.77 9.07 4.61
CA PHE A 118 5.20 8.17 3.55
C PHE A 118 6.58 7.57 3.86
N LEU A 119 7.56 8.40 4.27
CA LEU A 119 8.92 7.96 4.52
C LEU A 119 9.04 7.07 5.77
N ASP A 120 8.36 7.44 6.86
CA ASP A 120 8.27 6.65 8.10
C ASP A 120 7.69 5.25 7.80
N ALA A 121 6.62 5.20 7.00
CA ALA A 121 6.03 3.93 6.58
C ALA A 121 6.97 3.15 5.63
N TYR A 122 7.50 3.79 4.58
CA TYR A 122 8.39 3.20 3.58
C TYR A 122 9.67 2.61 4.21
N ALA A 123 10.21 3.24 5.26
CA ALA A 123 11.37 2.73 6.00
C ALA A 123 11.11 1.35 6.63
N THR A 124 9.89 1.11 7.15
CA THR A 124 9.52 -0.09 7.92
C THR A 124 9.01 -1.28 7.10
N VAL A 125 8.58 -1.08 5.85
CA VAL A 125 8.00 -2.14 5.01
C VAL A 125 9.03 -2.95 4.22
N ASP A 126 8.65 -4.14 3.77
CA ASP A 126 9.50 -5.05 2.97
C ASP A 126 9.75 -4.53 1.54
N SER A 127 10.56 -5.25 0.76
CA SER A 127 10.97 -4.78 -0.58
C SER A 127 9.87 -4.85 -1.65
N ALA A 128 8.90 -5.76 -1.54
CA ALA A 128 7.79 -5.83 -2.49
C ALA A 128 6.77 -4.72 -2.19
N THR A 129 6.46 -4.50 -0.91
CA THR A 129 5.60 -3.40 -0.46
C THR A 129 6.18 -2.03 -0.85
N ARG A 130 7.51 -1.83 -0.80
CA ARG A 130 8.16 -0.60 -1.29
C ARG A 130 7.88 -0.31 -2.75
N THR A 131 7.88 -1.34 -3.62
CA THR A 131 7.52 -1.19 -5.04
C THR A 131 6.09 -0.67 -5.18
N SER A 132 5.14 -1.16 -4.38
CA SER A 132 3.75 -0.67 -4.38
C SER A 132 3.59 0.75 -3.83
N PHE A 133 4.37 1.14 -2.82
CA PHE A 133 4.47 2.55 -2.38
C PHE A 133 4.96 3.46 -3.51
N GLU A 134 5.98 3.03 -4.26
CA GLU A 134 6.54 3.79 -5.38
C GLU A 134 5.58 3.84 -6.59
N LYS A 135 4.86 2.75 -6.89
CA LYS A 135 3.75 2.74 -7.87
C LYS A 135 2.72 3.84 -7.52
N VAL A 136 2.27 3.93 -6.25
CA VAL A 136 1.31 4.96 -5.79
C VAL A 136 1.86 6.37 -5.99
N LEU A 137 3.08 6.64 -5.51
CA LEU A 137 3.75 7.94 -5.65
C LEU A 137 3.86 8.39 -7.11
N GLY A 138 4.12 7.45 -8.03
CA GLY A 138 4.16 7.69 -9.48
C GLY A 138 2.81 8.08 -10.10
N THR A 139 1.67 7.80 -9.45
CA THR A 139 0.35 8.26 -9.94
C THR A 139 0.05 9.71 -9.59
N TRP A 140 0.62 10.25 -8.51
CA TRP A 140 0.31 11.58 -7.98
C TRP A 140 0.61 12.76 -8.92
N PRO A 141 1.72 12.78 -9.71
CA PRO A 141 1.95 13.84 -10.70
C PRO A 141 1.21 13.62 -12.03
N THR A 142 0.73 12.39 -12.29
CA THR A 142 0.14 11.95 -13.57
C THR A 142 -1.40 12.08 -13.56
N TRP A 143 -2.00 12.36 -12.40
CA TRP A 143 -3.44 12.61 -12.29
C TRP A 143 -3.86 13.91 -12.99
N SER A 144 -5.12 14.00 -13.41
CA SER A 144 -5.67 15.13 -14.20
C SER A 144 -5.56 16.50 -13.51
N THR A 145 -5.35 16.50 -12.19
CA THR A 145 -4.77 17.60 -11.43
C THR A 145 -3.76 16.99 -10.47
N PRO A 146 -2.49 17.46 -10.43
CA PRO A 146 -1.48 16.89 -9.53
C PRO A 146 -1.94 16.93 -8.07
N LEU A 147 -1.95 15.76 -7.41
CA LEU A 147 -2.55 15.61 -6.08
C LEU A 147 -1.76 16.32 -4.98
N PHE A 148 -0.47 16.55 -5.24
CA PHE A 148 0.43 17.35 -4.40
C PHE A 148 1.36 18.18 -5.28
N SER A 149 1.83 19.32 -4.75
CA SER A 149 2.85 20.17 -5.39
C SER A 149 4.13 19.37 -5.67
N ARG A 150 4.84 19.68 -6.76
CA ARG A 150 6.03 18.90 -7.16
C ARG A 150 7.09 18.83 -6.06
N ASP A 151 7.28 19.89 -5.28
CA ASP A 151 8.19 19.94 -4.13
C ASP A 151 7.89 18.89 -3.05
N VAL A 152 6.63 18.55 -2.82
CA VAL A 152 6.21 17.51 -1.88
C VAL A 152 6.65 16.14 -2.40
N ILE A 153 6.37 15.88 -3.69
CA ILE A 153 6.77 14.63 -4.38
C ILE A 153 8.30 14.52 -4.40
N THR A 154 9.02 15.55 -4.85
CA THR A 154 10.50 15.57 -4.92
C THR A 154 11.20 15.54 -3.55
N ARG A 155 10.49 15.85 -2.45
CA ARG A 155 10.99 15.58 -1.08
C ARG A 155 10.87 14.10 -0.71
N ILE A 156 9.78 13.44 -1.10
CA ILE A 156 9.60 12.00 -0.91
C ILE A 156 10.58 11.21 -1.79
N GLU A 157 10.72 11.56 -3.08
CA GLU A 157 11.68 10.94 -4.01
C GLU A 157 13.12 10.93 -3.45
N ARG A 158 13.58 12.07 -2.90
CA ARG A 158 14.90 12.17 -2.26
C ARG A 158 15.00 11.41 -0.93
N GLY A 159 13.93 11.37 -0.14
CA GLY A 159 13.88 10.57 1.08
C GLY A 159 14.00 9.06 0.80
N ILE A 160 13.32 8.56 -0.23
CA ILE A 160 13.43 7.16 -0.70
C ILE A 160 14.88 6.84 -1.10
N GLN A 161 15.55 7.73 -1.84
CA GLN A 161 16.96 7.56 -2.21
C GLN A 161 17.88 7.47 -0.98
N SER A 162 17.67 8.31 0.03
CA SER A 162 18.43 8.27 1.28
C SER A 162 18.22 6.95 2.05
N ILE A 163 16.96 6.49 2.19
CA ILE A 163 16.63 5.21 2.85
C ILE A 163 17.28 4.03 2.11
N ARG A 164 17.34 4.06 0.77
CA ARG A 164 18.01 3.04 -0.05
C ARG A 164 19.52 3.01 0.22
N GLN A 165 20.19 4.17 0.22
CA GLN A 165 21.62 4.29 0.50
C GLN A 165 21.98 3.80 1.92
N GLN A 166 21.18 4.18 2.92
CA GLN A 166 21.38 3.75 4.31
C GLN A 166 21.32 2.22 4.46
N ARG A 167 20.36 1.54 3.81
CA ARG A 167 20.28 0.07 3.85
C ARG A 167 21.42 -0.61 3.09
N GLN A 168 21.91 -0.03 1.99
CA GLN A 168 23.08 -0.56 1.28
C GLN A 168 24.34 -0.53 2.15
N GLN A 169 24.56 0.55 2.91
CA GLN A 169 25.68 0.64 3.85
C GLN A 169 25.59 -0.40 4.98
N GLN A 170 24.38 -0.66 5.52
CA GLN A 170 24.16 -1.68 6.54
C GLN A 170 24.45 -3.11 6.03
N GLN A 171 24.22 -3.39 4.75
CA GLN A 171 24.51 -4.69 4.13
C GLN A 171 25.98 -4.88 3.73
N GLN A 172 26.80 -3.83 3.82
CA GLN A 172 28.22 -3.85 3.44
C GLN A 172 29.18 -3.82 4.63
N GLN A 173 28.67 -3.83 5.87
CA GLN A 173 29.54 -4.05 7.03
C GLN A 173 30.07 -5.49 6.99
N PRO A 174 31.40 -5.70 6.97
CA PRO A 174 31.94 -7.05 7.11
C PRO A 174 31.52 -7.63 8.47
N PRO A 175 31.28 -8.95 8.57
CA PRO A 175 31.00 -9.56 9.86
C PRO A 175 32.14 -9.25 10.83
N PRO A 176 31.85 -8.97 12.12
CA PRO A 176 32.88 -8.64 13.09
C PRO A 176 33.90 -9.78 13.13
N GLN A 177 35.14 -9.48 12.74
CA GLN A 177 36.21 -10.46 12.71
C GLN A 177 36.38 -11.02 14.12
N GLN A 178 36.06 -12.30 14.30
CA GLN A 178 36.41 -13.02 15.51
C GLN A 178 37.93 -13.02 15.61
N GLN A 179 38.47 -12.19 16.49
CA GLN A 179 39.91 -12.19 16.76
C GLN A 179 40.28 -13.60 17.22
N PRO A 180 41.27 -14.26 16.58
CA PRO A 180 41.82 -15.50 17.09
C PRO A 180 42.26 -15.27 18.55
N PRO A 181 42.08 -16.26 19.46
CA PRO A 181 42.54 -16.11 20.84
C PRO A 181 44.02 -15.68 20.86
N PHE A 182 44.33 -14.62 21.61
CA PHE A 182 45.69 -14.06 21.70
C PHE A 182 46.69 -15.15 22.12
N GLN A 183 47.44 -15.68 21.15
CA GLN A 183 48.57 -16.55 21.43
C GLN A 183 49.79 -15.67 21.73
N PRO A 184 50.50 -15.90 22.86
CA PRO A 184 51.71 -15.16 23.16
C PRO A 184 52.79 -15.42 22.08
N PRO A 185 53.73 -14.48 21.87
CA PRO A 185 54.68 -14.56 20.76
C PRO A 185 55.71 -15.70 20.96
N SER A 186 55.40 -16.88 20.42
CA SER A 186 56.36 -17.96 20.25
C SER A 186 57.53 -17.49 19.37
N MET A 187 58.74 -17.44 19.95
CA MET A 187 59.94 -17.01 19.25
C MET A 187 60.25 -17.95 18.08
N HIS A 188 60.02 -17.48 16.86
CA HIS A 188 60.11 -18.28 15.65
C HIS A 188 61.57 -18.42 15.18
N VAL A 189 62.34 -19.28 15.86
CA VAL A 189 63.65 -19.71 15.38
C VAL A 189 63.43 -20.64 14.18
N ASN A 190 63.81 -20.18 12.98
CA ASN A 190 63.64 -20.92 11.72
C ASN A 190 64.88 -21.80 11.41
N PRO A 191 64.80 -23.14 11.51
CA PRO A 191 65.94 -24.03 11.29
C PRO A 191 65.83 -24.73 9.92
N HIS A 192 65.81 -23.96 8.83
CA HIS A 192 65.76 -24.52 7.48
C HIS A 192 67.16 -24.61 6.84
N PHE A 193 67.81 -25.76 6.97
CA PHE A 193 69.05 -26.09 6.24
C PHE A 193 69.08 -27.57 5.85
N THR A 194 69.86 -27.87 4.80
CA THR A 194 70.07 -29.18 4.14
C THR A 194 68.83 -29.83 3.48
N GLU A 195 68.88 -29.89 2.14
CA GLU A 195 68.03 -30.72 1.28
C GLU A 195 68.44 -32.20 1.32
N HIS A 196 67.56 -33.12 0.87
CA HIS A 196 67.96 -34.26 0.01
C HIS A 196 66.72 -34.89 -0.68
N PRO A 197 66.82 -35.37 -1.95
CA PRO A 197 65.67 -35.84 -2.73
C PRO A 197 65.56 -37.38 -2.83
N ARG A 198 64.33 -37.88 -3.10
CA ARG A 198 64.07 -39.21 -3.73
C ARG A 198 62.62 -39.36 -4.22
N GLU A 199 62.47 -39.91 -5.43
CA GLU A 199 61.24 -40.57 -5.93
C GLU A 199 61.59 -42.04 -6.33
N PRO A 200 60.65 -42.89 -6.81
CA PRO A 200 59.55 -43.45 -6.01
C PRO A 200 59.75 -44.99 -5.89
N PRO A 201 59.31 -45.89 -6.81
CA PRO A 201 58.01 -46.10 -7.50
C PRO A 201 57.19 -47.29 -6.94
N PHE A 202 55.87 -47.36 -7.20
CA PHE A 202 55.26 -48.40 -8.06
C PHE A 202 53.74 -48.17 -8.29
N ASN A 203 53.18 -48.80 -9.34
CA ASN A 203 51.79 -48.65 -9.80
C ASN A 203 50.96 -49.93 -9.60
N ALA A 204 49.68 -49.80 -9.26
CA ALA A 204 48.69 -50.85 -9.42
C ALA A 204 47.27 -50.26 -9.55
N GLN A 205 46.58 -50.59 -10.63
CA GLN A 205 45.15 -50.34 -10.85
C GLN A 205 44.40 -51.68 -10.71
N ASP A 206 43.13 -51.67 -10.29
CA ASP A 206 42.07 -52.36 -11.05
C ASP A 206 40.64 -51.86 -10.66
N PRO A 207 39.60 -52.00 -11.52
CA PRO A 207 38.23 -51.55 -11.25
C PRO A 207 37.13 -52.65 -11.44
N ARG A 208 35.86 -52.21 -11.56
CA ARG A 208 34.72 -52.84 -12.30
C ARG A 208 33.67 -53.69 -11.52
N GLN A 209 32.48 -53.71 -12.16
CA GLN A 209 31.31 -54.62 -12.03
C GLN A 209 30.36 -54.37 -10.83
N MET A 210 29.03 -54.42 -10.95
CA MET A 210 28.09 -54.53 -12.12
C MET A 210 26.79 -53.73 -11.75
N GLY A 211 25.96 -53.22 -12.67
CA GLY A 211 24.81 -53.89 -13.33
C GLY A 211 23.76 -54.46 -12.36
N ASP A 212 22.43 -54.32 -12.52
CA ASP A 212 21.59 -53.69 -13.56
C ASP A 212 20.15 -53.48 -13.02
N LEU A 213 19.33 -52.59 -13.63
CA LEU A 213 18.05 -52.90 -14.31
C LEU A 213 17.11 -51.70 -14.51
N ILE A 214 16.18 -51.87 -15.46
CA ILE A 214 15.22 -50.88 -15.99
C ILE A 214 13.78 -51.23 -15.55
N SER A 215 12.93 -50.23 -15.33
CA SER A 215 11.47 -50.37 -15.52
C SER A 215 10.79 -49.03 -15.86
N VAL A 216 9.68 -49.06 -16.61
CA VAL A 216 9.15 -47.90 -17.36
C VAL A 216 7.60 -47.93 -17.48
N ILE A 217 6.90 -47.07 -16.71
CA ILE A 217 5.57 -46.46 -17.07
C ILE A 217 4.40 -47.51 -17.20
N PRO A 218 3.13 -47.19 -17.56
CA PRO A 218 2.13 -46.20 -17.05
C PRO A 218 0.95 -46.82 -16.27
N CYS A 219 0.07 -45.97 -15.70
CA CYS A 219 -1.41 -46.11 -15.63
C CYS A 219 -2.04 -44.82 -15.01
N THR A 220 -3.35 -44.53 -15.08
CA THR A 220 -4.22 -44.19 -16.25
C THR A 220 -5.54 -43.56 -15.73
N LEU A 221 -6.08 -42.59 -16.48
CA LEU A 221 -7.50 -42.14 -16.60
C LEU A 221 -8.50 -42.22 -15.42
N SER A 222 -9.18 -41.09 -15.13
CA SER A 222 -10.66 -40.94 -15.11
C SER A 222 -11.10 -39.46 -15.01
N ALA A 223 -12.36 -39.14 -15.34
CA ALA A 223 -12.88 -37.76 -15.48
C ALA A 223 -14.43 -37.66 -15.26
N ILE A 224 -15.05 -36.49 -15.57
CA ILE A 224 -16.51 -36.16 -15.57
C ILE A 224 -17.06 -35.79 -14.16
N THR A 225 -17.99 -34.84 -13.90
CA THR A 225 -18.87 -33.88 -14.65
C THR A 225 -18.39 -32.39 -14.57
N LYS A 226 -18.88 -31.36 -15.30
CA LYS A 226 -19.97 -31.13 -16.30
C LYS A 226 -21.32 -30.48 -15.84
N SER A 227 -21.33 -29.16 -15.58
CA SER A 227 -22.44 -28.17 -15.85
C SER A 227 -23.79 -28.26 -15.07
N PRO A 228 -24.74 -27.29 -15.24
CA PRO A 228 -24.60 -25.82 -15.23
C PRO A 228 -25.65 -25.11 -14.33
N GLY A 229 -25.55 -23.78 -14.14
CA GLY A 229 -26.60 -22.96 -13.52
C GLY A 229 -26.65 -21.54 -14.09
N HIS A 230 -27.83 -21.09 -14.53
CA HIS A 230 -28.02 -19.83 -15.25
C HIS A 230 -29.28 -19.11 -14.74
N PHE A 231 -29.16 -17.86 -14.27
CA PHE A 231 -30.31 -17.03 -13.90
C PHE A 231 -30.09 -15.56 -14.25
N LEU A 232 -31.11 -14.95 -14.86
CA LEU A 232 -31.13 -13.55 -15.25
C LEU A 232 -31.88 -12.73 -14.19
N ALA A 233 -31.33 -11.59 -13.78
CA ALA A 233 -32.09 -10.58 -13.04
C ALA A 233 -31.51 -9.18 -13.34
N ASN A 234 -32.19 -8.42 -14.20
CA ASN A 234 -31.82 -7.07 -14.59
C ASN A 234 -32.75 -6.09 -13.84
N GLN A 235 -32.22 -5.14 -13.06
CA GLN A 235 -32.96 -3.95 -12.57
C GLN A 235 -32.02 -2.81 -12.12
N PRO A 236 -32.06 -1.65 -12.81
CA PRO A 236 -31.54 -0.36 -12.35
C PRO A 236 -32.68 0.64 -12.00
N PRO A 237 -32.40 1.88 -11.54
CA PRO A 237 -31.26 2.36 -10.74
C PRO A 237 -31.71 3.17 -9.50
N LYS A 238 -30.81 3.36 -8.51
CA LYS A 238 -30.83 4.55 -7.64
C LYS A 238 -29.40 5.07 -7.40
N THR A 239 -29.18 6.35 -7.71
CA THR A 239 -28.02 7.18 -7.31
C THR A 239 -26.64 6.51 -7.34
N ALA A 240 -26.19 6.09 -8.53
CA ALA A 240 -24.79 5.74 -8.74
C ALA A 240 -23.94 7.03 -8.87
N VAL A 241 -23.23 7.42 -7.81
CA VAL A 241 -22.02 8.25 -7.95
C VAL A 241 -20.99 7.40 -8.71
N SER A 242 -20.42 7.92 -9.79
CA SER A 242 -19.63 7.12 -10.74
C SER A 242 -18.21 6.81 -10.24
N LEU A 243 -18.10 5.98 -9.20
CA LEU A 243 -16.84 5.49 -8.62
C LEU A 243 -16.17 4.39 -9.48
N HIS A 244 -16.27 4.49 -10.81
CA HIS A 244 -15.78 3.45 -11.74
C HIS A 244 -14.31 3.60 -12.14
N GLN A 245 -13.64 4.71 -11.77
CA GLN A 245 -12.26 5.03 -12.16
C GLN A 245 -11.26 4.90 -10.98
N ILE A 246 -11.46 3.93 -10.09
CA ILE A 246 -10.46 3.60 -9.05
C ILE A 246 -9.31 2.87 -9.73
N ALA A 247 -8.09 3.41 -9.65
CA ALA A 247 -6.92 2.85 -10.32
C ALA A 247 -6.54 1.46 -9.76
N TRP A 248 -6.65 0.42 -10.59
CA TRP A 248 -6.32 -0.96 -10.25
C TRP A 248 -5.60 -1.67 -11.40
N GLU A 249 -4.30 -1.43 -11.52
CA GLU A 249 -3.38 -2.31 -12.24
C GLU A 249 -2.35 -2.90 -11.27
N GLY A 250 -2.17 -4.22 -11.33
CA GLY A 250 -1.11 -4.95 -10.62
C GLY A 250 -1.52 -5.57 -9.28
N GLU A 251 -1.75 -6.89 -9.33
CA GLU A 251 -1.55 -7.87 -8.24
C GLU A 251 -2.54 -7.76 -7.05
N VAL A 252 -3.29 -8.80 -6.67
CA VAL A 252 -3.12 -10.26 -6.85
C VAL A 252 -4.36 -10.92 -7.46
#